data_AF-A0A7V9US93-F1
#
_entry.id   AF-A0A7V9US93-F1
#
_cell.length_a   1.000
_cell.length_b   1.000
_cell.length_c   1.000
_cell.angle_alpha   90.00
_cell.angle_beta   90.00
_cell.angle_gamma   90.00
#
_symmetry.space_group_name_H-M   'P 1'
#
loop_
_entity.id
_entity.type
_entity.pdbx_description
1 polymer ?
#
loop_
_entity_poly.entity_id
_entity_poly.type
_entity_poly.pdbx_seq_one_letter_code
_entity_poly.pdbx_strand_id
1 'polypeptide(L)'
;MIIRLSERNLKTKFGNYLEILYYDGQTESIALVMGNVEAQKNVFCRIHSSCVSAHVFNSIECDCREQMEMSQSLIEQKGQGIIIWLDQEGKGNGHLALMASIEHKKAGLSQSEAYKKVGYEADARSFRPAAEILSDLKVKSVVLLTNNPEKAEDLRRASIIVSATKKITISMKGKENS
;
A
#
# COMPACT_ATOMS: atom_id res chain seq x y z
N MET A 1 -18.92 2.76 5.75
CA MET A 1 -19.12 1.72 4.73
C MET A 1 -18.51 2.28 3.47
N ILE A 2 -17.53 1.58 2.90
CA ILE A 2 -16.93 1.99 1.64
C ILE A 2 -17.92 1.80 0.48
N ILE A 3 -17.95 2.73 -0.46
CA ILE A 3 -18.77 2.66 -1.66
C ILE A 3 -17.88 2.79 -2.91
N ARG A 4 -18.24 2.06 -3.96
CA ARG A 4 -17.64 2.22 -5.29
C ARG A 4 -18.23 3.45 -5.97
N LEU A 5 -17.39 4.41 -6.37
CA LEU A 5 -17.81 5.64 -7.02
C LEU A 5 -17.73 5.59 -8.54
N SER A 6 -16.64 5.03 -9.08
CA SER A 6 -16.38 4.99 -10.52
C SER A 6 -15.30 3.96 -10.85
N GLU A 7 -15.23 3.55 -12.10
CA GLU A 7 -14.17 2.68 -12.63
C GLU A 7 -13.80 3.03 -14.07
N ARG A 8 -12.53 2.80 -14.43
CA ARG A 8 -12.04 2.97 -15.81
C ARG A 8 -10.84 2.07 -16.10
N ASN A 9 -10.57 1.86 -17.39
CA ASN A 9 -9.34 1.21 -17.81
C ASN A 9 -8.14 2.16 -17.68
N LEU A 10 -7.05 1.68 -17.09
CA LEU A 10 -5.79 2.39 -16.93
C LEU A 10 -4.65 1.57 -17.54
N LYS A 11 -3.90 2.18 -18.46
CA LYS A 11 -2.66 1.61 -19.00
C LYS A 11 -1.47 2.12 -18.20
N THR A 12 -0.64 1.22 -17.70
CA THR A 12 0.60 1.57 -16.99
C THR A 12 1.80 0.92 -17.67
N LYS A 13 3.00 1.20 -17.17
CA LYS A 13 4.23 0.52 -17.60
C LYS A 13 4.27 -0.98 -17.23
N PHE A 14 3.30 -1.44 -16.45
CA PHE A 14 3.18 -2.82 -15.95
C PHE A 14 1.88 -3.48 -16.43
N GLY A 15 1.36 -3.06 -17.58
CA GLY A 15 0.16 -3.62 -18.18
C GLY A 15 -1.12 -2.82 -17.93
N ASN A 16 -2.25 -3.47 -18.17
CA ASN A 16 -3.57 -2.86 -18.10
C ASN A 16 -4.25 -3.21 -16.77
N TYR A 17 -4.80 -2.20 -16.11
CA TYR A 17 -5.57 -2.34 -14.88
C TYR A 17 -6.98 -1.80 -15.09
N LEU A 18 -7.94 -2.37 -14.39
CA LEU A 18 -9.18 -1.68 -14.04
C LEU A 18 -8.88 -0.84 -12.80
N GLU A 19 -8.92 0.48 -12.94
CA GLU A 19 -8.85 1.42 -11.82
C GLU A 19 -10.26 1.63 -11.29
N ILE A 20 -10.44 1.46 -9.98
CA ILE A 20 -11.72 1.62 -9.29
C ILE A 20 -11.52 2.62 -8.16
N LEU A 21 -12.35 3.67 -8.15
CA LEU A 21 -12.39 4.68 -7.10
C LEU A 21 -13.41 4.29 -6.03
N TYR A 22 -12.99 4.34 -4.78
CA TYR A 22 -13.81 4.09 -3.60
C TYR A 22 -13.81 5.30 -2.66
N TYR A 23 -14.85 5.43 -1.86
CA TYR A 23 -14.96 6.45 -0.82
C TYR A 23 -15.60 5.89 0.45
N ASP A 24 -15.04 6.19 1.61
CA ASP A 24 -15.51 5.65 2.90
C ASP A 24 -16.32 6.64 3.75
N GLY A 25 -16.65 7.81 3.20
CA GLY A 25 -17.28 8.93 3.92
C GLY A 25 -16.28 9.95 4.45
N GLN A 26 -14.98 9.69 4.35
CA GLN A 26 -13.93 10.60 4.78
C GLN A 26 -12.87 10.80 3.70
N THR A 27 -12.38 9.70 3.13
CA THR A 27 -11.25 9.71 2.19
C THR A 27 -11.53 8.82 0.98
N GLU A 28 -10.89 9.17 -0.13
CA GLU A 28 -10.86 8.35 -1.32
C GLU A 28 -9.79 7.25 -1.22
N SER A 29 -10.05 6.12 -1.84
CA SER A 29 -9.10 5.01 -1.99
C SER A 29 -9.20 4.45 -3.40
N ILE A 30 -8.08 3.98 -3.94
CA ILE A 30 -8.03 3.47 -5.31
C ILE A 30 -7.66 1.99 -5.29
N ALA A 31 -8.39 1.18 -6.03
CA ALA A 31 -7.98 -0.18 -6.34
C ALA A 31 -7.56 -0.28 -7.81
N LEU A 32 -6.38 -0.82 -8.07
CA LEU A 32 -5.94 -1.23 -9.40
C LEU A 32 -6.05 -2.75 -9.47
N VAL A 33 -6.90 -3.25 -10.37
CA VAL A 33 -7.19 -4.68 -10.53
C VAL A 33 -6.68 -5.14 -11.89
N MET A 34 -5.82 -6.16 -11.90
CA MET A 34 -5.38 -6.83 -13.13
C MET A 34 -6.03 -8.21 -13.22
N GLY A 35 -6.55 -8.52 -14.40
CA GLY A 35 -7.24 -9.80 -14.65
C GLY A 35 -8.55 -9.93 -13.89
N ASN A 36 -9.13 -11.13 -13.90
CA ASN A 36 -10.32 -11.43 -13.10
C ASN A 36 -9.91 -11.88 -11.70
N VAL A 37 -10.37 -11.21 -10.65
CA VAL A 37 -10.07 -11.54 -9.23
C VAL A 37 -11.28 -12.07 -8.46
N GLU A 38 -12.49 -11.95 -9.02
CA GLU A 38 -13.73 -12.36 -8.36
C GLU A 38 -13.75 -13.89 -8.16
N ALA A 39 -14.11 -14.31 -6.96
CA ALA A 39 -14.16 -15.71 -6.55
C ALA A 39 -12.83 -16.49 -6.67
N GLN A 40 -11.71 -15.81 -6.91
CA GLN A 40 -10.37 -16.39 -7.02
C GLN A 40 -9.67 -16.54 -5.66
N LYS A 41 -8.74 -17.48 -5.58
CA LYS A 41 -7.92 -17.74 -4.39
C LYS A 41 -6.47 -17.37 -4.68
N ASN A 42 -5.73 -17.01 -3.62
CA ASN A 42 -4.31 -16.70 -3.66
C ASN A 42 -3.95 -15.55 -4.61
N VAL A 43 -4.86 -14.58 -4.77
CA VAL A 43 -4.66 -13.41 -5.61
C VAL A 43 -3.55 -12.55 -5.00
N PHE A 44 -2.57 -12.13 -5.81
CA PHE A 44 -1.53 -11.23 -5.32
C PHE A 44 -2.14 -9.88 -4.97
N CYS A 45 -1.91 -9.42 -3.75
CA CYS A 45 -2.49 -8.17 -3.25
C CYS A 45 -1.41 -7.31 -2.59
N ARG A 46 -1.36 -6.03 -2.95
CA ARG A 46 -0.51 -5.02 -2.30
C ARG A 46 -1.39 -3.93 -1.70
N ILE A 47 -1.26 -3.70 -0.40
CA ILE A 47 -1.85 -2.51 0.26
C ILE A 47 -0.75 -1.46 0.41
N HIS A 48 -0.86 -0.38 -0.34
CA HIS A 48 0.12 0.68 -0.45
C HIS A 48 -0.41 1.96 0.21
N SER A 49 0.29 2.44 1.23
CA SER A 49 -0.01 3.74 1.86
C SER A 49 0.66 4.85 1.05
N SER A 50 0.00 6.00 0.90
CA SER A 50 0.54 7.15 0.17
C SER A 50 1.89 7.61 0.73
N CYS A 51 2.74 8.09 -0.18
CA CYS A 51 4.04 8.67 0.13
C CYS A 51 4.39 9.66 -0.99
N VAL A 52 4.04 10.93 -0.79
CA VAL A 52 4.15 12.00 -1.79
C VAL A 52 5.61 12.18 -2.22
N SER A 53 6.53 12.19 -1.27
CA SER A 53 7.96 12.42 -1.56
C SER A 53 8.54 11.35 -2.49
N ALA A 54 8.20 10.08 -2.30
CA ALA A 54 8.69 8.99 -3.15
C ALA A 54 8.00 8.96 -4.53
N HIS A 55 6.67 9.11 -4.56
CA HIS A 55 5.88 8.92 -5.78
C HIS A 55 5.78 10.14 -6.69
N VAL A 56 5.83 11.35 -6.11
CA VAL A 56 5.69 12.61 -6.85
C VAL A 56 7.04 13.30 -7.04
N PHE A 57 7.87 13.33 -5.99
CA PHE A 57 9.15 14.06 -6.00
C PHE A 57 10.38 13.18 -6.19
N ASN A 58 10.18 11.87 -6.40
CA ASN A 58 11.26 10.92 -6.68
C ASN A 58 12.31 10.80 -5.56
N SER A 59 11.94 11.08 -4.31
CA SER A 59 12.82 10.92 -3.15
C SER A 59 13.39 9.50 -3.07
N ILE A 60 14.63 9.41 -2.63
CA ILE A 60 15.37 8.15 -2.41
C ILE A 60 15.56 7.83 -0.92
N GLU A 61 14.95 8.62 -0.03
CA GLU A 61 15.06 8.46 1.43
C GLU A 61 14.20 7.31 1.97
N CYS A 62 13.32 6.76 1.14
CA CYS A 62 12.55 5.56 1.43
C CYS A 62 12.39 4.75 0.15
N ASP A 63 11.87 3.54 0.30
CA ASP A 63 11.75 2.55 -0.76
C ASP A 63 10.29 2.39 -1.26
N CYS A 64 9.44 3.37 -0.95
CA CYS A 64 8.00 3.28 -1.20
C CYS A 64 7.67 3.17 -2.69
N ARG A 65 8.39 3.88 -3.56
CA ARG A 65 8.18 3.80 -5.01
C ARG A 65 8.65 2.45 -5.55
N GLU A 66 9.82 1.99 -5.14
CA GLU A 66 10.41 0.72 -5.54
C GLU A 66 9.52 -0.46 -5.12
N GLN A 67 8.94 -0.43 -3.90
CA GLN A 67 8.01 -1.46 -3.47
C GLN A 67 6.72 -1.50 -4.31
N MET A 68 6.20 -0.34 -4.74
CA MET A 68 5.04 -0.25 -5.63
C MET A 68 5.36 -0.83 -7.00
N GLU A 69 6.50 -0.45 -7.58
CA GLU A 69 6.96 -0.96 -8.88
C GLU A 69 7.16 -2.48 -8.86
N MET A 70 7.85 -3.00 -7.85
CA MET A 70 8.04 -4.44 -7.67
C MET A 70 6.71 -5.19 -7.51
N SER A 71 5.75 -4.60 -6.80
CA SER A 71 4.41 -5.19 -6.66
C SER A 71 3.69 -5.27 -8.00
N GLN A 72 3.71 -4.19 -8.78
CA GLN A 72 3.11 -4.16 -10.11
C GLN A 72 3.78 -5.16 -11.05
N SER A 73 5.12 -5.26 -11.07
CA SER A 73 5.83 -6.24 -11.88
C SER A 73 5.47 -7.69 -11.50
N LEU A 74 5.36 -8.00 -10.22
CA LEU A 74 4.97 -9.35 -9.77
C LEU A 74 3.53 -9.69 -10.17
N ILE A 75 2.62 -8.71 -10.11
CA ILE A 75 1.23 -8.86 -10.53
C ILE A 75 1.13 -9.04 -12.04
N GLU A 76 1.87 -8.24 -12.81
CA GLU A 76 1.98 -8.35 -14.26
C GLU A 76 2.46 -9.74 -14.70
N GLN A 77 3.54 -10.24 -14.08
CA GLN A 77 4.06 -11.59 -14.36
C GLN A 77 3.05 -12.71 -14.06
N LYS A 78 2.14 -12.48 -13.13
CA LYS A 78 1.05 -13.42 -12.81
C LYS A 78 -0.18 -13.22 -13.70
N GLY A 79 -0.33 -12.07 -14.34
CA GLY A 79 -1.52 -11.68 -15.11
C GLY A 79 -2.77 -11.45 -14.26
N GLN A 80 -2.63 -11.44 -12.92
CA GLN A 80 -3.73 -11.34 -11.98
C GLN A 80 -3.27 -10.76 -10.65
N GLY A 81 -3.95 -9.73 -10.16
CA GLY A 81 -3.64 -9.14 -8.86
C GLY A 81 -4.35 -7.83 -8.56
N ILE A 82 -4.14 -7.34 -7.35
CA ILE A 82 -4.79 -6.15 -6.80
C ILE A 82 -3.74 -5.25 -6.15
N ILE A 83 -3.81 -3.95 -6.40
CA ILE A 83 -3.12 -2.93 -5.62
C ILE A 83 -4.16 -1.99 -5.04
N ILE A 84 -4.11 -1.78 -3.72
CA ILE A 84 -4.97 -0.84 -3.03
C ILE A 84 -4.10 0.32 -2.55
N TRP A 85 -4.38 1.52 -3.07
CA TRP A 85 -3.79 2.77 -2.62
C TRP A 85 -4.68 3.40 -1.56
N LEU A 86 -4.12 3.63 -0.37
CA LEU A 86 -4.75 4.33 0.74
C LEU A 86 -4.04 5.65 0.99
N ASP A 87 -4.77 6.75 1.11
CA ASP A 87 -4.18 8.02 1.46
C ASP A 87 -3.84 8.08 2.96
N GLN A 88 -2.60 7.70 3.29
CA GLN A 88 -2.11 7.46 4.65
C GLN A 88 -0.65 7.90 4.80
N GLU A 89 -0.35 9.11 4.36
CA GLU A 89 0.97 9.73 4.46
C GLU A 89 1.49 9.70 5.90
N GLY A 90 2.80 9.59 6.07
CA GLY A 90 3.42 9.66 7.40
C GLY A 90 2.95 8.57 8.36
N LYS A 91 2.65 7.36 7.87
CA LYS A 91 2.00 6.28 8.63
C LYS A 91 0.64 6.70 9.21
N GLY A 92 -0.16 7.40 8.42
CA GLY A 92 -1.49 7.88 8.82
C GLY A 92 -1.48 9.11 9.72
N ASN A 93 -0.32 9.59 10.17
CA ASN A 93 -0.21 10.84 10.94
C ASN A 93 -0.21 12.10 10.04
N GLY A 94 -0.12 11.92 8.72
CA GLY A 94 -0.11 13.01 7.75
C GLY A 94 1.27 13.64 7.54
N HIS A 95 1.35 14.56 6.58
CA HIS A 95 2.60 15.16 6.14
C HIS A 95 3.23 16.10 7.18
N LEU A 96 2.41 16.80 7.98
CA LEU A 96 2.88 17.67 9.04
C LEU A 96 3.68 16.88 10.10
N ALA A 97 3.16 15.73 10.53
CA ALA A 97 3.85 14.86 11.47
C ALA A 97 5.19 14.35 10.90
N LEU A 98 5.21 13.99 9.61
CA LEU A 98 6.44 13.59 8.91
C LEU A 98 7.48 14.71 9.00
N MET A 99 7.12 15.94 8.65
CA MET A 99 8.04 17.07 8.68
C MET A 99 8.51 17.42 10.09
N ALA A 100 7.60 17.46 11.06
CA ALA A 100 7.93 17.75 12.46
C ALA A 100 8.91 16.72 13.06
N SER A 101 8.81 15.45 12.64
CA SER A 101 9.66 14.36 13.15
C SER A 101 11.10 14.34 12.61
N ILE A 102 11.44 15.17 11.61
CA ILE A 102 12.71 15.08 10.87
C ILE A 102 13.93 15.26 11.79
N GLU A 103 13.89 16.22 12.72
CA GLU A 103 15.04 16.48 13.60
C GLU A 103 15.34 15.26 14.48
N HIS A 104 14.30 14.61 14.99
CA HIS A 104 14.44 13.37 15.78
C HIS A 104 14.95 12.20 14.93
N LYS A 105 14.48 12.08 13.68
CA LYS A 105 14.99 11.07 12.75
C LYS A 105 16.47 11.29 12.43
N LYS A 106 16.90 12.54 12.22
CA LYS A 106 18.31 12.91 12.03
C LYS A 106 19.17 12.60 13.26
N ALA A 107 18.57 12.66 14.45
CA ALA A 107 19.20 12.24 15.70
C ALA A 107 19.27 10.71 15.89
N GLY A 108 18.88 9.92 14.88
CA GLY A 108 19.01 8.45 14.86
C GLY A 108 17.79 7.69 15.39
N LEU A 109 16.70 8.36 15.75
CA LEU A 109 15.47 7.68 16.17
C LEU A 109 14.81 6.99 14.98
N SER A 110 14.16 5.85 15.25
CA SER A 110 13.26 5.27 14.25
C SER A 110 12.10 6.23 13.96
N GLN A 111 11.49 6.10 12.78
CA GLN A 111 10.37 6.98 12.40
C GLN A 111 9.21 6.92 13.42
N SER A 112 8.93 5.74 13.98
CA SER A 112 7.87 5.56 14.98
C SER A 112 8.19 6.28 16.30
N GLU A 113 9.45 6.26 16.74
CA GLU A 113 9.89 6.97 17.94
C GLU A 113 9.91 8.48 17.72
N ALA A 114 10.34 8.91 16.53
CA ALA A 114 10.32 10.31 16.13
C ALA A 114 8.91 10.90 16.14
N TYR A 115 7.88 10.15 15.68
CA TYR A 115 6.48 10.59 15.78
C TYR A 115 6.01 10.77 17.23
N LYS A 116 6.34 9.82 18.11
CA LYS A 116 5.99 9.94 19.54
C LYS A 116 6.60 11.19 20.18
N LYS A 117 7.82 11.58 19.77
CA LYS A 117 8.49 12.79 20.29
C LYS A 117 7.79 14.08 19.91
N VAL A 118 7.09 14.11 18.78
CA VAL A 118 6.31 15.27 18.32
C VAL A 118 4.81 15.15 18.60
N GLY A 119 4.40 14.22 19.48
CA GLY A 119 3.01 14.11 19.95
C GLY A 119 2.07 13.32 19.04
N TYR A 120 2.61 12.50 18.13
CA TYR A 120 1.83 11.66 17.22
C TYR A 120 1.96 10.17 17.54
N GLU A 121 1.06 9.36 16.97
CA GLU A 121 1.10 7.90 17.12
C GLU A 121 2.29 7.28 16.39
N ALA A 122 2.81 6.16 16.90
CA ALA A 122 3.86 5.42 16.20
C ALA A 122 3.40 4.90 14.82
N ASP A 123 2.11 4.57 14.71
CA ASP A 123 1.43 4.16 13.49
C ASP A 123 -0.07 4.42 13.63
N ALA A 124 -0.60 5.39 12.88
CA ALA A 124 -2.01 5.78 12.90
C ALA A 124 -2.80 5.17 11.72
N ARG A 125 -2.20 4.22 10.98
CA ARG A 125 -2.86 3.65 9.79
C ARG A 125 -4.04 2.78 10.17
N SER A 126 -5.03 2.77 9.28
CA SER A 126 -6.16 1.84 9.33
C SER A 126 -6.24 1.05 8.02
N PHE A 127 -6.19 -0.28 8.10
CA PHE A 127 -6.35 -1.13 6.91
C PHE A 127 -7.80 -1.60 6.71
N ARG A 128 -8.75 -1.06 7.48
CA ARG A 128 -10.18 -1.32 7.32
C ARG A 128 -10.68 -1.01 5.90
N PRO A 129 -10.35 0.14 5.26
CA PRO A 129 -10.79 0.40 3.89
C PRO A 129 -10.31 -0.66 2.90
N ALA A 130 -9.07 -1.15 3.05
CA ALA A 130 -8.55 -2.20 2.21
C ALA A 130 -9.30 -3.53 2.39
N ALA A 131 -9.67 -3.89 3.63
CA ALA A 131 -10.49 -5.07 3.87
C ALA A 131 -11.87 -4.93 3.20
N GLU A 132 -12.54 -3.79 3.37
CA GLU A 132 -13.85 -3.54 2.76
C GLU A 132 -13.78 -3.56 1.22
N ILE A 133 -12.73 -3.01 0.61
CA ILE A 133 -12.47 -3.10 -0.83
C ILE A 133 -12.29 -4.55 -1.28
N LEU A 134 -11.49 -5.35 -0.55
CA LEU A 134 -11.28 -6.76 -0.90
C LEU A 134 -12.58 -7.58 -0.81
N SER A 135 -13.44 -7.26 0.16
CA SER A 135 -14.78 -7.85 0.27
C SER A 135 -15.67 -7.46 -0.92
N ASP A 136 -15.67 -6.19 -1.33
CA ASP A 136 -16.42 -5.73 -2.52
C ASP A 136 -15.94 -6.41 -3.81
N LEU A 137 -14.62 -6.59 -3.95
CA LEU A 137 -14.01 -7.34 -5.06
C LEU A 137 -14.26 -8.85 -4.99
N LYS A 138 -14.87 -9.35 -3.91
CA LYS A 138 -15.25 -10.76 -3.68
C LYS A 138 -14.12 -11.76 -3.92
N VAL A 139 -12.90 -11.38 -3.54
CA VAL A 139 -11.75 -12.30 -3.58
C VAL A 139 -11.90 -13.34 -2.47
N LYS A 140 -11.61 -14.62 -2.75
CA LYS A 140 -11.69 -15.68 -1.72
C LYS A 140 -10.46 -15.72 -0.82
N SER A 141 -9.28 -15.41 -1.34
CA SER A 141 -8.07 -15.25 -0.53
C SER A 141 -6.98 -14.48 -1.28
N VAL A 142 -6.09 -13.85 -0.51
CA VAL A 142 -4.97 -13.07 -1.04
C VAL A 142 -3.62 -13.61 -0.57
N VAL A 143 -2.62 -13.51 -1.45
CA VAL A 143 -1.20 -13.54 -1.06
C VAL A 143 -0.75 -12.09 -0.91
N LEU A 144 -0.54 -11.68 0.33
CA LEU A 144 -0.23 -10.28 0.65
C LEU A 144 1.25 -9.97 0.38
N LEU A 145 1.51 -9.02 -0.51
CA LEU A 145 2.84 -8.49 -0.82
C LEU A 145 3.23 -7.42 0.21
N THR A 146 3.83 -7.84 1.33
CA THR A 146 4.11 -6.96 2.47
C THR A 146 5.43 -7.30 3.17
N ASN A 147 6.09 -6.25 3.68
CA ASN A 147 7.19 -6.35 4.62
C ASN A 147 6.75 -6.06 6.07
N ASN A 148 5.51 -5.59 6.26
CA ASN A 148 4.91 -5.39 7.58
C ASN A 148 4.00 -6.58 7.92
N PRO A 149 4.31 -7.41 8.93
CA PRO A 149 3.46 -8.51 9.35
C PRO A 149 2.12 -8.06 9.95
N GLU A 150 2.06 -6.89 10.58
CA GLU A 150 0.83 -6.36 11.21
C GLU A 150 -0.30 -6.18 10.19
N LYS A 151 0.03 -5.78 8.95
CA LYS A 151 -0.95 -5.66 7.87
C LYS A 151 -1.73 -6.96 7.63
N ALA A 152 -1.06 -8.10 7.73
CA ALA A 152 -1.71 -9.39 7.51
C ALA A 152 -2.68 -9.70 8.65
N GLU A 153 -2.30 -9.41 9.89
CA GLU A 153 -3.17 -9.62 11.05
C GLU A 153 -4.40 -8.72 11.02
N ASP A 154 -4.24 -7.46 10.63
CA ASP A 154 -5.34 -6.50 10.53
C ASP A 154 -6.40 -6.94 9.52
N LEU A 155 -5.97 -7.43 8.35
CA LEU A 155 -6.86 -8.01 7.35
C LEU A 155 -7.56 -9.27 7.84
N ARG A 156 -6.84 -10.17 8.53
CA ARG A 156 -7.44 -11.39 9.09
C ARG A 156 -8.50 -11.07 10.14
N ARG A 157 -8.27 -10.07 11.00
CA ARG A 157 -9.26 -9.59 11.97
C ARG A 157 -10.50 -9.01 11.28
N ALA A 158 -10.34 -8.42 10.10
CA ALA A 158 -11.43 -7.98 9.24
C ALA A 158 -12.02 -9.10 8.34
N SER A 159 -11.80 -10.37 8.70
CA SER A 159 -12.33 -11.55 7.99
C SER A 159 -11.85 -11.75 6.55
N ILE A 160 -10.74 -11.12 6.16
CA ILE A 160 -10.07 -11.39 4.88
C ILE A 160 -9.13 -12.58 5.03
N ILE A 161 -9.25 -13.55 4.13
CA ILE A 161 -8.36 -14.72 4.12
C ILE A 161 -7.02 -14.35 3.49
N VAL A 162 -6.02 -14.09 4.32
CA VAL A 162 -4.62 -13.94 3.90
C VAL A 162 -3.95 -15.31 3.91
N SER A 163 -3.89 -15.96 2.75
CA SER A 163 -3.38 -17.33 2.63
C SER A 163 -1.86 -17.44 2.77
N ALA A 164 -1.14 -16.40 2.39
CA ALA A 164 0.29 -16.28 2.60
C ALA A 164 0.73 -14.80 2.58
N THR A 165 1.91 -14.53 3.12
CA THR A 165 2.62 -13.27 2.93
C THR A 165 3.86 -13.50 2.09
N LYS A 166 4.12 -12.61 1.12
CA LYS A 166 5.35 -12.59 0.35
C LYS A 166 6.06 -11.26 0.59
N LYS A 167 7.31 -11.34 1.07
CA LYS A 167 8.16 -10.16 1.24
C LYS A 167 8.49 -9.55 -0.12
N ILE A 168 8.59 -8.23 -0.13
CA ILE A 168 9.06 -7.46 -1.28
C ILE A 168 10.53 -7.15 -1.03
N THR A 169 11.40 -7.88 -1.69
CA THR A 169 12.84 -7.61 -1.69
C THR A 169 13.15 -6.72 -2.87
N ILE A 170 13.66 -5.52 -2.60
CA ILE A 170 14.18 -4.64 -3.64
C ILE A 170 15.61 -5.07 -3.89
N SER A 171 15.87 -5.67 -5.04
CA SER A 171 17.23 -5.88 -5.48
C SER A 171 17.75 -4.53 -5.96
N MET A 172 18.59 -3.88 -5.18
CA MET A 172 19.30 -2.69 -5.66
C MET A 172 20.13 -3.10 -6.87
N LYS A 173 19.71 -2.70 -8.08
CA LYS A 173 20.67 -2.55 -9.17
C LYS A 173 21.60 -1.42 -8.74
N GLY A 174 22.88 -1.73 -8.57
CA GLY A 174 23.88 -0.88 -7.96
C GLY A 174 23.79 0.57 -8.43
N LYS A 175 23.64 1.49 -7.48
CA LYS A 175 24.16 2.84 -7.63
C LYS A 175 25.63 2.75 -7.24
N GLU A 176 26.48 2.40 -8.19
CA GLU A 176 27.88 2.78 -8.08
C GLU A 176 27.91 4.31 -8.12
N ASN A 177 28.41 4.90 -7.03
CA ASN A 177 28.63 6.33 -6.90
C ASN A 177 29.48 6.81 -8.09
N SER A 178 28.93 7.73 -8.87
CA SER A 178 29.69 8.65 -9.74
C SER A 178 29.59 10.05 -9.17
#